data_AF-A0A0F9VYX7-F1
#
_entry.id   AF-A0A0F9VYX7-F1
#
_cell.length_a   1.000
_cell.length_b   1.000
_cell.length_c   1.000
_cell.angle_alpha   90.00
_cell.angle_beta   90.00
_cell.angle_gamma   90.00
#
_symmetry.space_group_name_H-M   'P 1'
#
loop_
_entity.id
_entity.type
_entity.pdbx_description
1 polymer ?
#
loop_
_entity_poly.entity_id
_entity_poly.type
_entity_poly.pdbx_seq_one_letter_code
_entity_poly.pdbx_strand_id
1 'polypeptide(L)'
;MPIERIKCAATRHGDHIIAGAYHGQCLQIARDAGFERPDLKLGQGFLTTNMRFVLRREALFIAEREGQIVKKHPPLDILLSEDLKERHKSGDER
;
A
#
# COMPACT_ATOMS: atom_id res chain seq x y z
N MET A 1 11.06 -8.39 -18.29
CA MET A 1 9.99 -8.72 -17.31
C MET A 1 9.06 -7.52 -17.21
N PRO A 2 7.75 -7.69 -17.02
CA PRO A 2 6.84 -6.57 -16.84
C PRO A 2 7.26 -5.75 -15.59
N ILE A 3 7.14 -4.44 -15.70
CA ILE A 3 7.49 -3.49 -14.64
C ILE A 3 6.51 -3.69 -13.47
N GLU A 4 7.03 -4.03 -12.28
CA GLU A 4 6.25 -4.16 -11.05
C GLU A 4 6.36 -2.88 -10.23
N ARG A 5 5.22 -2.21 -9.98
CA ARG A 5 5.11 -0.96 -9.20
C ARG A 5 4.17 -1.14 -8.01
N ILE A 6 4.30 -0.30 -7.00
CA ILE A 6 3.33 -0.20 -5.91
C ILE A 6 2.05 0.45 -6.42
N LYS A 7 0.93 -0.24 -6.25
CA LYS A 7 -0.40 0.20 -6.70
C LYS A 7 -1.15 0.94 -5.60
N CYS A 8 -1.26 0.34 -4.42
CA CYS A 8 -2.01 0.93 -3.29
C CYS A 8 -1.62 0.27 -1.95
N ALA A 9 -2.05 0.88 -0.85
CA ALA A 9 -1.91 0.27 0.47
C ALA A 9 -2.80 -0.98 0.59
N ALA A 10 -2.36 -1.94 1.39
CA ALA A 10 -3.11 -3.16 1.63
C ALA A 10 -2.91 -3.67 3.06
N THR A 11 -3.92 -4.38 3.59
CA THR A 11 -3.81 -5.15 4.82
C THR A 11 -4.23 -6.60 4.58
N ARG A 12 -3.49 -7.55 5.14
CA ARG A 12 -3.78 -8.97 5.07
C ARG A 12 -4.40 -9.46 6.37
N HIS A 13 -5.54 -10.15 6.28
CA HIS A 13 -6.29 -10.75 7.37
C HIS A 13 -6.59 -12.21 7.03
N GLY A 14 -5.78 -13.14 7.55
CA GLY A 14 -5.83 -14.54 7.11
C GLY A 14 -5.55 -14.65 5.60
N ASP A 15 -6.55 -15.14 4.86
CA ASP A 15 -6.53 -15.29 3.39
C ASP A 15 -7.08 -14.07 2.65
N HIS A 16 -7.55 -13.06 3.37
CA HIS A 16 -8.13 -11.86 2.78
C HIS A 16 -7.10 -10.75 2.64
N ILE A 17 -7.07 -10.12 1.47
CA ILE A 17 -6.30 -8.90 1.22
C ILE A 17 -7.29 -7.76 1.01
N ILE A 18 -7.17 -6.73 1.84
CA ILE A 18 -8.03 -5.55 1.81
C ILE A 18 -7.19 -4.36 1.35
N ALA A 19 -7.57 -3.78 0.21
CA ALA A 19 -6.84 -2.70 -0.42
C ALA A 19 -7.53 -1.34 -0.18
N GLY A 20 -6.73 -0.28 -0.14
CA GLY A 20 -7.22 1.09 0.04
C GLY A 20 -6.16 2.13 -0.32
N ALA A 21 -6.55 3.40 -0.34
CA ALA A 21 -5.64 4.51 -0.65
C ALA A 21 -4.55 4.69 0.43
N TYR A 22 -4.86 4.35 1.67
CA TYR A 22 -3.94 4.37 2.80
C TYR A 22 -4.36 3.31 3.83
N HIS A 23 -3.43 2.89 4.69
CA HIS A 23 -3.67 1.79 5.65
C HIS A 23 -4.86 2.04 6.58
N GLY A 24 -5.08 3.29 7.00
CA GLY A 24 -6.25 3.68 7.80
C GLY A 24 -7.58 3.36 7.09
N GLN A 25 -7.65 3.53 5.77
CA GLN A 25 -8.82 3.14 4.98
C GLN A 25 -8.96 1.61 4.89
N CYS A 26 -7.86 0.87 4.70
CA CYS A 26 -7.90 -0.59 4.69
C CYS A 26 -8.47 -1.14 6.01
N LEU A 27 -8.06 -0.56 7.14
CA LEU A 27 -8.57 -0.92 8.46
C LEU A 27 -10.05 -0.58 8.64
N GLN A 28 -10.52 0.55 8.10
CA GLN A 28 -11.94 0.89 8.11
C GLN A 28 -12.75 -0.14 7.31
N ILE A 29 -12.32 -0.44 6.08
CA ILE A 29 -12.96 -1.46 5.22
C ILE A 29 -12.99 -2.83 5.92
N ALA A 30 -11.90 -3.22 6.60
CA ALA A 30 -11.84 -4.45 7.36
C ALA A 30 -12.89 -4.48 8.49
N ARG A 31 -13.03 -3.38 9.23
CA ARG A 31 -14.04 -3.28 10.30
C ARG A 31 -15.45 -3.34 9.75
N ASP A 32 -15.72 -2.63 8.67
CA ASP A 32 -17.04 -2.58 8.03
C ASP A 32 -17.44 -3.95 7.46
N ALA A 33 -16.46 -4.75 7.04
CA ALA A 33 -16.65 -6.13 6.59
C ALA A 33 -16.73 -7.16 7.75
N GLY A 34 -16.69 -6.72 9.01
CA GLY A 34 -16.83 -7.58 10.18
C GLY A 34 -15.57 -8.36 10.58
N PHE A 35 -14.39 -7.97 10.11
CA PHE A 35 -13.14 -8.61 10.56
C PHE A 35 -12.85 -8.23 12.02
N GLU A 36 -12.92 -9.22 12.92
CA GLU A 36 -12.59 -9.03 14.32
C GLU A 36 -11.08 -8.81 14.50
N ARG A 37 -10.70 -7.75 15.22
CA ARG A 37 -9.30 -7.42 15.57
C ARG A 37 -8.35 -7.44 14.36
N PRO A 38 -8.51 -6.53 13.38
CA PRO A 38 -7.58 -6.44 12.26
C PRO A 38 -6.17 -6.23 12.82
N ASP A 39 -5.30 -7.23 12.67
CA ASP A 39 -3.99 -7.23 13.31
C ASP A 39 -3.14 -6.06 12.79
N LEU A 40 -3.04 -5.02 13.62
CA LEU A 40 -2.68 -3.66 13.20
C LEU A 40 -1.24 -3.52 12.70
N LYS A 41 -0.36 -4.49 13.00
CA LYS A 41 1.08 -4.35 12.75
C LYS A 41 1.67 -5.41 11.82
N LEU A 42 1.17 -6.65 11.85
CA LEU A 42 1.76 -7.77 11.09
C LEU A 42 1.15 -7.93 9.69
N GLY A 43 -0.08 -7.43 9.48
CA GLY A 43 -0.78 -7.53 8.19
C GLY A 43 -0.57 -6.37 7.23
N GLN A 44 0.17 -5.32 7.59
CA GLN A 44 0.25 -4.09 6.79
C GLN A 44 1.29 -4.19 5.66
N GLY A 45 0.88 -3.83 4.46
CA GLY A 45 1.71 -3.92 3.25
C GLY A 45 1.11 -3.14 2.10
N PHE A 46 1.45 -3.57 0.89
CA PHE A 46 1.00 -2.93 -0.35
C PHE A 46 0.62 -3.98 -1.38
N LEU A 47 -0.28 -3.59 -2.28
CA LEU A 47 -0.57 -4.36 -3.48
C LEU A 47 0.30 -3.82 -4.62
N THR A 48 0.91 -4.70 -5.40
CA THR A 48 1.65 -4.32 -6.60
C THR A 48 0.73 -4.26 -7.83
N THR A 49 1.23 -3.72 -8.94
CA THR A 49 0.54 -3.74 -10.25
C THR A 49 0.27 -5.16 -10.75
N ASN A 50 1.04 -6.14 -10.27
CA ASN A 50 0.85 -7.56 -10.58
C ASN A 50 -0.12 -8.27 -9.60
N MET A 51 -0.88 -7.50 -8.81
CA MET A 51 -1.85 -8.02 -7.82
C MET A 51 -1.21 -8.88 -6.72
N ARG A 52 0.08 -8.68 -6.46
CA ARG A 52 0.83 -9.37 -5.41
C ARG A 52 0.82 -8.53 -4.13
N PHE A 53 0.54 -9.17 -3.00
CA PHE A 53 0.72 -8.52 -1.70
C PHE A 53 2.18 -8.58 -1.29
N VAL A 54 2.73 -7.43 -0.91
CA VAL A 54 4.12 -7.28 -0.44
C VAL A 54 4.15 -6.55 0.91
N LEU A 55 5.07 -6.97 1.78
CA LEU A 55 5.30 -6.31 3.05
C LEU A 55 6.04 -4.98 2.84
N ARG A 56 5.99 -4.08 3.83
CA ARG A 56 6.52 -2.71 3.70
C ARG A 56 8.00 -2.61 3.33
N ARG A 57 8.84 -3.55 3.78
CA ARG A 57 10.27 -3.59 3.42
C ARG A 57 10.49 -3.92 1.95
N GLU A 58 9.77 -4.93 1.44
CA GLU A 58 9.82 -5.28 0.02
C GLU A 58 9.18 -4.18 -0.83
N ALA A 59 8.09 -3.60 -0.36
CA ALA A 59 7.44 -2.50 -1.04
C ALA A 59 8.37 -1.28 -1.18
N LEU A 60 9.20 -1.01 -0.17
CA LEU A 60 10.22 0.03 -0.21
C LEU A 60 11.18 -0.20 -1.36
N PHE A 61 11.76 -1.40 -1.46
CA PHE A 61 12.69 -1.76 -2.53
C PHE A 61 12.07 -1.58 -3.92
N ILE A 62 10.81 -2.01 -4.11
CA ILE A 62 10.08 -1.82 -5.36
C ILE A 62 9.87 -0.32 -5.64
N ALA A 63 9.40 0.44 -4.65
CA ALA A 63 9.13 1.86 -4.82
C ALA A 63 10.39 2.68 -5.10
N GLU A 64 11.53 2.34 -4.48
CA GLU A 64 12.85 2.95 -4.74
C GLU A 64 13.32 2.66 -6.16
N ARG A 65 13.28 1.39 -6.57
CA ARG A 65 13.68 0.97 -7.92
C ARG A 65 12.88 1.68 -9.02
N GLU A 66 11.58 1.89 -8.78
CA GLU A 66 10.65 2.49 -9.74
C GLU A 66 10.46 4.00 -9.56
N GLY A 67 11.23 4.64 -8.66
CA GLY A 67 11.16 6.07 -8.41
C GLY A 67 9.78 6.58 -7.94
N GLN A 68 9.02 5.77 -7.19
CA GLN A 68 7.67 6.11 -6.72
C GLN A 68 7.65 6.89 -5.40
N ILE A 69 8.78 7.00 -4.72
CA ILE A 69 8.87 7.70 -3.43
C ILE A 69 8.95 9.20 -3.69
N VAL A 70 7.87 9.91 -3.34
CA VAL A 70 7.79 11.36 -3.46
C VAL A 70 8.51 12.05 -2.31
N LYS A 71 8.28 11.55 -1.09
CA LYS A 71 8.93 12.05 0.11
C LYS A 71 9.02 10.96 1.15
N LYS A 72 10.23 10.57 1.55
CA LYS A 72 10.42 9.55 2.58
C LYS A 72 10.17 10.12 3.98
N HIS A 73 9.32 9.44 4.75
CA HIS A 73 9.09 9.70 6.16
C HIS A 73 9.76 8.63 7.03
N PRO A 74 10.21 8.96 8.26
CA PRO A 74 10.63 7.97 9.24
C PRO A 74 9.48 7.00 9.59
N PRO A 75 9.76 5.71 9.82
CA PRO A 75 11.09 5.08 9.72
C PRO A 75 11.53 4.84 8.26
N LEU A 76 12.83 4.98 8.01
CA LEU A 76 13.40 5.00 6.65
C LEU A 76 13.51 3.60 6.02
N ASP A 77 13.49 2.54 6.82
CA ASP A 77 13.72 1.15 6.40
C ASP A 77 12.44 0.39 5.99
N ILE A 78 11.30 1.08 5.95
CA ILE A 78 10.01 0.56 5.47
C ILE A 78 9.30 1.61 4.62
N LEU A 79 8.43 1.18 3.70
CA LEU A 79 7.56 2.09 2.98
C LEU A 79 6.31 2.44 3.79
N LEU A 80 5.98 3.73 3.86
CA LEU A 80 4.71 4.24 4.38
C LEU A 80 3.81 4.68 3.23
N SER A 81 2.49 4.64 3.43
CA SER A 81 1.52 5.09 2.42
C SER A 81 1.69 6.58 2.07
N GLU A 82 2.18 7.34 3.04
CA GLU A 82 2.50 8.75 2.97
C GLU A 82 3.70 9.04 2.08
N ASP A 83 4.55 8.02 1.82
CA ASP A 83 5.77 8.18 1.02
C ASP A 83 5.50 8.26 -0.49
N LEU A 84 4.36 7.72 -0.94
CA LEU A 84 4.02 7.55 -2.36
C LEU A 84 3.19 8.70 -2.96
N LYS A 85 2.77 9.68 -2.16
CA LYS A 85 1.78 10.67 -2.62
C LYS A 85 2.40 11.75 -3.51
N GLU A 86 2.16 11.64 -4.81
CA GLU A 86 1.50 12.72 -5.55
C GLU A 86 0.15 12.19 -6.04
N ARG A 87 -0.92 12.93 -5.74
CA ARG A 87 -2.19 12.72 -6.45
C ARG A 87 -1.85 12.93 -7.91
N HIS A 88 -2.10 11.94 -8.78
CA HIS A 88 -2.47 12.29 -10.15
C HIS A 88 -3.57 13.32 -10.01
N LYS A 89 -3.31 14.57 -10.39
CA LYS A 89 -4.38 15.47 -10.77
C LYS A 89 -5.19 14.66 -11.77
N SER A 90 -6.45 14.40 -11.44
CA SER A 90 -7.46 14.08 -12.42
C SER A 90 -7.38 15.20 -13.45
N GLY A 91 -6.67 14.94 -14.54
CA GLY A 91 -6.42 15.87 -15.62
C GLY A 91 -6.98 15.24 -16.88
N ASP A 92 -7.95 15.95 -17.45
CA ASP A 92 -8.55 15.75 -18.77
C ASP A 92 -9.42 14.50 -18.95
N GLU A 93 -10.68 14.63 -18.54
CA GLU A 93 -11.77 14.32 -19.47
C GLU A 93 -12.18 15.65 -20.11
N ARG A 94 -11.78 15.80 -21.38
CA ARG A 94 -12.29 16.84 -22.29
C ARG A 94 -13.72 16.54 -22.71
#